data_AF-A0A1G2DF24-F1
#
_entry.id   AF-A0A1G2DF24-F1
#
_cell.length_a   1.000
_cell.length_b   1.000
_cell.length_c   1.000
_cell.angle_alpha   90.00
_cell.angle_beta   90.00
_cell.angle_gamma   90.00
#
_symmetry.space_group_name_H-M   'P 1'
#
loop_
_entity.id
_entity.type
_entity.pdbx_description
1 polymer ?
#
loop_
_entity_poly.entity_id
_entity_poly.type
_entity_poly.pdbx_seq_one_letter_code
_entity_poly.pdbx_strand_id
1 'polypeptide(L)'
;MASSNVCNLCKKGTRVAGGYSNRVRATKFNPTGNKRKYPNLQWVALSKAMGGGRIKICTRCMKAGKQLEMKMPAPRPKAASNKK
;
A
#
# COMPACT_ATOMS: atom_id res chain seq x y z
N MET A 1 -10.76 -6.79 -7.29
CA MET A 1 -9.53 -7.59 -7.08
C MET A 1 -8.37 -6.64 -6.86
N ALA A 2 -7.75 -6.63 -5.67
CA ALA A 2 -6.60 -5.77 -5.40
C ALA A 2 -5.37 -6.31 -6.14
N SER A 3 -4.86 -5.54 -7.10
CA SER A 3 -3.64 -5.86 -7.85
C SER A 3 -2.47 -6.12 -6.90
N SER A 4 -1.80 -7.25 -7.07
CA SER A 4 -0.82 -7.84 -6.14
C SER A 4 0.40 -6.95 -5.81
N ASN A 5 0.70 -5.95 -6.66
CA ASN A 5 1.86 -5.06 -6.54
C ASN A 5 1.50 -3.59 -6.23
N VAL A 6 0.29 -3.33 -5.73
CA VAL A 6 -0.19 -1.97 -5.41
C VAL A 6 -0.58 -1.89 -3.93
N CYS A 7 -0.27 -0.77 -3.30
CA CYS A 7 -0.71 -0.49 -1.94
C CYS A 7 -2.21 -0.18 -1.91
N ASN A 8 -2.99 -0.88 -1.07
CA ASN A 8 -4.43 -0.68 -0.94
C ASN A 8 -4.84 0.71 -0.41
N LEU A 9 -3.95 1.40 0.32
CA LEU A 9 -4.25 2.72 0.90
C LEU A 9 -3.83 3.88 -0.02
N CYS A 10 -2.56 3.95 -0.36
CA CYS A 10 -2.01 5.07 -1.13
C CYS A 10 -1.92 4.82 -2.64
N LYS A 11 -2.41 3.67 -3.12
CA LYS A 11 -2.37 3.26 -4.54
C LYS A 11 -0.97 3.28 -5.16
N LYS A 12 0.08 3.30 -4.33
CA LYS A 12 1.46 3.26 -4.79
C LYS A 12 1.71 1.93 -5.50
N GLY A 13 2.01 2.01 -6.79
CA GLY A 13 2.34 0.88 -7.64
C GLY A 13 3.84 0.78 -7.93
N THR A 14 4.15 -0.09 -8.88
CA THR A 14 5.51 -0.30 -9.39
C THR A 14 5.91 0.83 -10.33
N ARG A 15 7.22 1.09 -10.46
CA ARG A 15 7.76 2.03 -11.44
C ARG A 15 8.94 1.41 -12.18
N VAL A 16 9.11 1.75 -13.45
CA VAL A 16 10.34 1.45 -14.19
C VAL A 16 11.30 2.61 -13.96
N ALA A 17 12.51 2.31 -13.50
CA ALA A 17 13.55 3.31 -13.31
C ALA A 17 14.89 2.76 -13.80
N GLY A 18 15.59 3.57 -14.60
CA GLY A 18 17.00 3.36 -14.90
C GLY A 18 17.88 3.76 -13.71
N GLY A 19 19.18 3.62 -13.89
CA GLY A 19 20.18 4.12 -12.95
C GLY A 19 21.44 4.53 -13.68
N TYR A 20 22.36 5.15 -12.97
CA TYR A 20 23.72 5.39 -13.46
C TYR A 20 24.69 4.58 -12.61
N SER A 21 25.76 4.09 -13.22
CA SER A 21 26.79 3.35 -12.48
C SER A 21 27.86 4.30 -11.95
N ASN A 22 28.19 4.15 -10.66
CA ASN A 22 29.26 4.92 -9.99
C ASN A 22 30.68 4.50 -10.41
N ARG A 23 30.83 3.56 -11.36
CA ARG A 23 32.15 3.11 -11.86
C ARG A 23 32.90 4.21 -12.63
N VAL A 24 32.17 5.17 -13.20
CA VAL A 24 32.75 6.25 -14.01
C VAL A 24 32.42 7.60 -13.37
N ARG A 25 33.29 8.59 -13.58
CA ARG A 25 33.10 9.97 -13.12
C ARG A 25 31.70 10.48 -13.51
N ALA A 26 31.04 11.20 -12.60
CA ALA A 26 29.65 11.65 -12.75
C ALA A 26 29.37 12.48 -14.02
N THR A 27 30.40 13.11 -14.59
CA THR A 27 30.30 13.92 -15.81
C THR A 27 30.26 13.09 -17.10
N LYS A 28 30.63 11.80 -17.06
CA LYS A 28 30.56 10.91 -18.22
C LYS A 28 29.23 10.16 -18.21
N PHE A 29 28.53 10.18 -19.33
CA PHE A 29 27.31 9.40 -19.49
C PHE A 29 27.60 7.91 -19.33
N ASN A 30 27.03 7.30 -18.27
CA ASN A 30 27.21 5.87 -17.93
C ASN A 30 25.88 5.26 -17.41
N PRO A 31 24.84 5.22 -18.25
CA PRO A 31 23.53 4.70 -17.86
C PRO A 31 23.58 3.18 -17.65
N THR A 32 22.66 2.70 -16.82
CA THR A 32 22.38 1.27 -16.64
C THR A 32 20.97 0.96 -17.11
N GLY A 33 20.74 -0.30 -17.48
CA GLY A 33 19.44 -0.75 -17.99
C GLY A 33 18.29 -0.49 -17.02
N ASN A 34 17.11 -0.27 -17.59
CA ASN A 34 15.88 -0.04 -16.84
C ASN A 34 15.50 -1.28 -16.02
N LYS A 35 15.21 -1.09 -14.74
CA LYS A 35 14.74 -2.16 -13.84
C LYS A 35 13.43 -1.73 -13.17
N ARG A 36 12.51 -2.67 -12.98
CA ARG A 36 11.30 -2.42 -12.18
C ARG A 36 11.66 -2.26 -10.71
N LYS A 37 11.10 -1.24 -10.08
CA LYS A 37 11.18 -0.99 -8.64
C LYS A 37 9.80 -1.20 -8.04
N TYR A 38 9.71 -2.12 -7.09
CA TYR A 38 8.48 -2.47 -6.41
C TYR A 38 8.36 -1.67 -5.11
N PRO A 39 7.14 -1.25 -4.72
CA PRO A 39 6.91 -0.72 -3.39
C PRO A 39 7.15 -1.83 -2.35
N ASN A 40 7.72 -1.48 -1.21
CA ASN A 40 7.85 -2.41 -0.08
C ASN A 40 6.47 -2.59 0.56
N LEU A 41 5.76 -3.65 0.14
CA LEU A 41 4.42 -4.01 0.58
C LEU A 41 4.50 -5.06 1.68
N GLN A 42 3.87 -4.78 2.82
CA GLN A 42 3.86 -5.64 3.99
C GLN A 42 2.43 -5.93 4.43
N TRP A 43 2.22 -7.13 4.97
CA TRP A 43 0.96 -7.49 5.62
C TRP A 43 0.88 -6.86 7.00
N VAL A 44 -0.22 -6.16 7.25
CA VAL A 44 -0.47 -5.45 8.51
C VAL A 44 -1.83 -5.86 9.04
N ALA A 45 -1.91 -6.12 10.34
CA ALA A 45 -3.15 -6.42 11.01
C ALA A 45 -4.00 -5.15 11.14
N LEU A 46 -5.28 -5.26 10.83
CA LEU A 46 -6.28 -4.25 11.16
C LEU A 46 -6.66 -4.37 12.64
N SER A 47 -7.07 -3.25 13.23
CA SER A 47 -7.58 -3.25 14.61
C SER A 47 -8.85 -4.11 14.72
N LYS A 48 -9.06 -4.75 15.87
CA LYS A 48 -10.28 -5.55 16.12
C LYS A 48 -11.56 -4.73 16.00
N ALA A 49 -11.49 -3.42 16.27
CA ALA A 49 -12.61 -2.50 16.09
C ALA A 49 -13.12 -2.42 14.63
N MET A 50 -12.27 -2.73 13.66
CA MET A 50 -12.57 -2.69 12.23
C MET A 50 -13.01 -4.03 11.63
N GLY A 51 -13.26 -5.05 12.47
CA GLY A 51 -13.70 -6.38 12.04
C GLY A 51 -12.60 -7.43 12.00
N GLY A 52 -11.36 -7.06 12.32
CA GLY A 52 -10.21 -7.98 12.34
C GLY A 52 -9.82 -8.49 10.95
N GLY A 53 -8.53 -8.52 10.65
CA GLY A 53 -8.06 -8.98 9.34
C GLY A 53 -6.65 -8.51 9.05
N ARG A 54 -6.14 -8.85 7.86
CA ARG A 54 -4.83 -8.40 7.39
C ARG A 54 -4.98 -7.72 6.03
N ILE A 55 -4.33 -6.57 5.88
CA ILE A 55 -4.26 -5.85 4.61
C ILE A 55 -2.80 -5.72 4.18
N LYS A 56 -2.56 -5.84 2.88
CA LYS A 56 -1.24 -5.57 2.29
C LYS A 56 -1.12 -4.07 1.99
N ILE A 57 -0.18 -3.40 2.66
CA ILE A 57 0.04 -1.96 2.53
C ILE A 57 1.53 -1.65 2.39
N CYS A 58 1.90 -0.47 1.89
CA CYS A 58 3.30 -0.10 1.85
C CYS A 58 3.83 0.32 3.23
N THR A 59 5.12 0.11 3.47
CA THR A 59 5.77 0.44 4.75
C THR A 59 5.62 1.91 5.17
N ARG A 60 5.51 2.84 4.21
CA ARG A 60 5.24 4.25 4.51
C ARG A 60 3.85 4.48 5.09
N CYS A 61 2.84 3.77 4.59
CA CYS A 61 1.49 3.83 5.15
C CYS A 61 1.42 3.15 6.51
N MET A 62 2.13 2.01 6.68
CA MET A 62 2.24 1.31 7.95
C MET A 62 2.83 2.22 9.04
N LYS A 63 3.97 2.85 8.73
CA LYS A 63 4.67 3.76 9.65
C LYS A 63 3.85 5.02 9.97
N ALA A 64 3.05 5.49 9.02
CA ALA A 64 2.17 6.64 9.21
C ALA A 64 0.86 6.30 9.95
N GLY A 65 0.63 5.05 10.36
CA GLY A 65 -0.57 4.70 11.14
C GLY A 65 -1.88 4.67 10.35
N LYS A 66 -1.84 4.85 9.02
CA LYS A 66 -3.04 5.04 8.18
C LYS A 66 -4.04 3.87 8.21
N GLN A 67 -3.58 2.68 8.58
CA GLN A 67 -4.44 1.50 8.79
C GLN A 67 -5.38 1.65 9.99
N LEU A 68 -5.02 2.47 10.98
CA LEU A 68 -5.81 2.70 12.20
C LEU A 68 -6.80 3.87 12.03
N GLU A 69 -6.47 4.83 11.17
CA GLU A 69 -7.24 6.05 10.92
C GLU A 69 -8.43 5.86 9.99
N MET A 70 -8.57 4.69 9.34
CA MET A 70 -9.79 4.41 8.60
C MET A 70 -10.96 4.53 9.60
N LYS A 71 -11.91 5.41 9.31
CA LYS A 71 -13.09 5.63 10.14
C LYS A 71 -14.15 4.66 9.64
N MET A 72 -14.71 3.84 10.52
CA MET A 72 -15.86 3.00 10.15
C MET A 72 -17.00 3.92 9.71
N PRO A 73 -17.69 3.68 8.58
CA PRO A 73 -19.04 4.21 8.45
C PRO A 73 -19.88 3.60 9.57
N ALA A 74 -20.69 4.42 10.23
CA ALA A 74 -21.51 4.03 11.37
C ALA A 74 -22.25 2.70 11.07
N PRO A 75 -22.37 1.80 12.06
CA PRO A 75 -23.17 0.59 11.86
C PRO A 75 -24.58 1.01 11.42
N ARG A 76 -24.97 0.59 10.21
CA ARG A 76 -26.34 0.83 9.72
C ARG A 76 -27.30 0.22 10.74
N PRO A 77 -28.33 0.95 11.22
CA PRO A 77 -29.29 0.39 12.15
C PRO A 77 -29.88 -0.88 11.53
N LYS A 78 -29.92 -1.97 12.29
CA LYS A 78 -30.55 -3.22 11.83
C LYS A 78 -31.99 -2.89 11.47
N ALA A 79 -32.36 -3.11 10.21
CA ALA A 79 -33.75 -2.96 9.77
C ALA A 79 -34.62 -3.83 10.70
N ALA A 80 -35.55 -3.20 11.41
CA ALA A 80 -36.51 -3.89 12.25
C ALA A 80 -37.33 -4.82 11.34
N SER A 81 -37.06 -6.12 11.40
CA SER A 81 -37.89 -7.13 10.78
C SER A 81 -39.23 -7.12 11.51
N ASN A 82 -40.22 -6.51 10.88
CA ASN A 82 -41.59 -6.45 11.37
C ASN A 82 -42.13 -7.89 11.47
N LYS A 83 -42.26 -8.42 12.69
CA LYS A 83 -42.94 -9.70 12.91
C LYS A 83 -44.42 -9.44 12.76
N LYS A 84 -45.03 -10.07 11.76
CA LYS A 84 -46.47 -10.15 11.58
C LYS A 84 -46.89 -11.60 11.81
#